data_AF-A0A178ANB5-F1
#
_entry.id   AF-A0A178ANB5-F1
#
_cell.length_a   1.000
_cell.length_b   1.000
_cell.length_c   1.000
_cell.angle_alpha   90.00
_cell.angle_beta   90.00
_cell.angle_gamma   90.00
#
_symmetry.space_group_name_H-M   'P 1'
#
loop_
_entity.id
_entity.type
_entity.pdbx_description
1 polymer ?
#
loop_
_entity_poly.entity_id
_entity_poly.type
_entity_poly.pdbx_seq_one_letter_code
_entity_poly.pdbx_strand_id
1 'polypeptide(L)'
;MKSTILTTAFLAFTSLATAAVTPRQSSLQSITDNYVFSISISQFISNRNSKTGPAELDWDSDGCSSSPDNPFGFDFINSCYRHDFGYRNFKKQSRFTDANKARIDSNFKTDMFNQCKSENFQDACEATATVYYEAVKAFGKKRAVEILEARRARAKEVEKGNAD
;
A
#
# COMPACT_ATOMS: atom_id res chain seq x y z
N MET A 1 19.59 63.22 -37.19
CA MET A 1 18.35 62.47 -37.43
C MET A 1 18.63 60.99 -37.22
N LYS A 2 17.91 60.35 -36.27
CA LYS A 2 17.40 58.95 -36.22
C LYS A 2 18.40 57.80 -36.52
N SER A 3 18.55 56.70 -35.77
CA SER A 3 17.87 56.12 -34.61
C SER A 3 18.75 54.96 -34.11
N THR A 4 18.87 54.76 -32.79
CA THR A 4 19.46 53.55 -32.21
C THR A 4 18.34 52.55 -31.93
N ILE A 5 18.41 51.36 -32.54
CA ILE A 5 17.44 50.27 -32.30
C ILE A 5 18.00 49.41 -31.16
N LEU A 6 17.37 49.48 -29.97
CA LEU A 6 17.56 48.48 -28.91
C LEU A 6 16.60 47.32 -29.17
N THR A 7 17.14 46.16 -29.54
CA THR A 7 16.41 44.89 -29.55
C THR A 7 16.42 44.29 -28.15
N THR A 8 15.28 44.36 -27.46
CA THR A 8 15.03 43.65 -26.20
C THR A 8 14.69 42.19 -26.49
N ALA A 9 15.55 41.26 -26.05
CA ALA A 9 15.26 39.84 -26.07
C ALA A 9 14.25 39.50 -24.96
N PHE A 10 13.02 39.18 -25.32
CA PHE A 10 12.02 38.63 -24.41
C PHE A 10 12.35 37.15 -24.12
N LEU A 11 12.83 36.86 -22.92
CA LEU A 11 12.86 35.50 -22.36
C LEU A 11 11.42 35.09 -22.04
N ALA A 12 10.81 34.29 -22.90
CA ALA A 12 9.55 33.63 -22.61
C ALA A 12 9.77 32.57 -21.53
N PHE A 13 9.43 32.89 -20.28
CA PHE A 13 9.31 31.90 -19.21
C PHE A 13 8.10 31.01 -19.52
N THR A 14 8.34 29.81 -20.04
CA THR A 14 7.31 28.76 -20.12
C THR A 14 6.95 28.32 -18.70
N SER A 15 5.83 28.84 -18.19
CA SER A 15 5.29 28.40 -16.91
C SER A 15 4.83 26.94 -17.04
N LEU A 16 5.53 26.00 -16.41
CA LEU A 16 5.06 24.64 -16.23
C LEU A 16 3.82 24.69 -15.33
N ALA A 17 2.64 24.56 -15.94
CA ALA A 17 1.39 24.43 -15.21
C ALA A 17 1.46 23.19 -14.30
N THR A 18 1.61 23.39 -12.99
CA THR A 18 1.33 22.36 -12.00
C THR A 18 -0.17 22.06 -12.06
N ALA A 19 -0.55 21.02 -12.81
CA ALA A 19 -1.92 20.55 -12.88
C ALA A 19 -2.46 20.27 -11.46
N ALA A 20 -3.77 20.50 -11.25
CA ALA A 20 -4.51 20.42 -9.99
C ALA A 20 -4.61 19.01 -9.34
N VAL A 21 -3.52 18.26 -9.34
CA VAL A 21 -3.42 16.87 -8.85
C VAL A 21 -3.49 16.81 -7.33
N THR A 22 -3.08 17.87 -6.62
CA THR A 22 -2.90 17.86 -5.17
C THR A 22 -4.19 17.70 -4.35
N PRO A 23 -5.32 18.42 -4.63
CA PRO A 23 -6.53 18.33 -3.80
C PRO A 23 -7.32 17.02 -3.99
N ARG A 24 -7.37 16.48 -5.21
CA ARG A 24 -8.07 15.22 -5.50
C ARG A 24 -7.29 14.03 -4.95
N GLN A 25 -5.96 14.05 -5.04
CA GLN A 25 -5.14 12.97 -4.50
C GLN A 25 -5.18 12.95 -2.96
N SER A 26 -5.15 14.12 -2.30
CA SER A 26 -5.26 14.19 -0.85
C SER A 26 -6.64 13.74 -0.34
N SER A 27 -7.72 13.99 -1.09
CA SER A 27 -9.04 13.47 -0.74
C SER A 27 -9.13 11.95 -0.93
N LEU A 28 -8.57 11.39 -2.00
CA LEU A 28 -8.50 9.94 -2.20
C LEU A 28 -7.68 9.23 -1.11
N GLN A 29 -6.55 9.80 -0.72
CA GLN A 29 -5.73 9.27 0.38
C GLN A 29 -6.49 9.29 1.71
N SER A 30 -7.19 10.38 2.01
CA SER A 30 -8.01 10.50 3.22
C SER A 30 -9.13 9.47 3.27
N ILE A 31 -9.82 9.23 2.14
CA ILE A 31 -10.87 8.21 2.03
C ILE A 31 -10.27 6.81 2.21
N THR A 32 -9.13 6.54 1.59
CA THR A 32 -8.41 5.27 1.75
C THR A 32 -8.04 5.03 3.21
N ASP A 33 -7.50 6.04 3.88
CA ASP A 33 -7.09 5.95 5.28
C ASP A 33 -8.29 5.72 6.21
N ASN A 34 -9.43 6.37 5.92
CA ASN A 34 -10.67 6.11 6.64
C ASN A 34 -11.13 4.65 6.51
N TYR A 35 -11.10 4.10 5.30
CA TYR A 35 -11.51 2.72 5.03
C TYR A 35 -10.57 1.67 5.63
N VAL A 36 -9.26 1.95 5.65
CA VAL A 36 -8.28 1.02 6.24
C VAL A 36 -8.28 1.11 7.76
N PHE A 37 -8.27 2.32 8.35
CA PHE A 37 -7.90 2.49 9.75
C PHE A 37 -8.98 3.03 10.68
N SER A 38 -10.08 3.59 10.17
CA SER A 38 -11.05 4.30 11.02
C SER A 38 -12.39 3.60 11.15
N ILE A 39 -12.91 3.03 10.07
CA ILE A 39 -14.22 2.36 10.08
C ILE A 39 -14.12 0.93 10.62
N SER A 40 -15.24 0.41 11.11
CA SER A 40 -15.31 -0.99 11.49
C SER A 40 -15.12 -1.91 10.28
N ILE A 41 -14.70 -3.16 10.52
CA ILE A 41 -14.59 -4.15 9.45
C ILE A 41 -15.95 -4.39 8.78
N SER A 42 -17.05 -4.39 9.55
CA SER A 42 -18.41 -4.52 9.01
C SER A 42 -18.80 -3.38 8.08
N GLN A 43 -18.47 -2.13 8.44
CA GLN A 43 -18.70 -0.97 7.58
C GLN A 43 -17.83 -1.03 6.32
N PHE A 44 -16.58 -1.46 6.44
CA PHE A 44 -15.70 -1.66 5.28
C PHE A 44 -16.28 -2.69 4.31
N ILE A 45 -16.73 -3.85 4.81
CA ILE A 45 -17.33 -4.89 3.97
C ILE A 45 -18.63 -4.41 3.31
N SER A 46 -19.47 -3.67 4.05
CA SER A 46 -20.65 -3.02 3.45
C SER A 46 -20.26 -2.12 2.29
N ASN A 47 -19.29 -1.22 2.47
CA ASN A 47 -18.82 -0.30 1.44
C ASN A 47 -18.19 -1.03 0.24
N ARG A 48 -17.41 -2.08 0.49
CA ARG A 48 -16.81 -2.94 -0.53
C ARG A 48 -17.88 -3.59 -1.40
N ASN A 49 -18.89 -4.19 -0.77
CA ASN A 49 -19.96 -4.91 -1.47
C ASN A 49 -20.86 -3.98 -2.28
N SER A 50 -21.13 -2.78 -1.77
CA SER A 50 -21.88 -1.75 -2.50
C SER A 50 -21.03 -0.90 -3.45
N LYS A 51 -19.72 -1.13 -3.52
CA LYS A 51 -18.74 -0.30 -4.24
C LYS A 51 -18.90 1.19 -3.90
N THR A 52 -19.20 1.50 -2.64
CA THR A 52 -19.31 2.87 -2.14
C THR A 52 -17.93 3.49 -2.06
N GLY A 53 -17.68 4.51 -2.88
CA GLY A 53 -16.45 5.29 -2.85
C GLY A 53 -16.07 5.83 -4.23
N PRO A 54 -15.00 6.62 -4.32
CA PRO A 54 -14.44 7.06 -5.59
C PRO A 54 -14.06 5.88 -6.49
N ALA A 55 -14.36 5.98 -7.79
CA ALA A 55 -14.09 4.92 -8.77
C ALA A 55 -12.58 4.65 -8.98
N GLU A 56 -11.73 5.56 -8.52
CA GLU A 56 -10.29 5.46 -8.58
C GLU A 56 -9.71 4.52 -7.52
N LEU A 57 -10.48 4.18 -6.49
CA LEU A 57 -10.05 3.20 -5.49
C LEU A 57 -10.00 1.80 -6.09
N ASP A 58 -8.93 1.08 -5.77
CA ASP A 58 -8.75 -0.31 -6.16
C ASP A 58 -9.43 -1.22 -5.14
N TRP A 59 -10.49 -1.91 -5.58
CA TRP A 59 -11.25 -2.85 -4.76
C TRP A 59 -10.91 -4.31 -5.04
N ASP A 60 -9.99 -4.60 -5.98
CA ASP A 60 -9.63 -5.98 -6.33
C ASP A 60 -9.02 -6.68 -5.12
N SER A 61 -9.24 -7.99 -5.01
CA SER A 61 -8.68 -8.81 -3.95
C SER A 61 -8.70 -10.28 -4.37
N ASP A 62 -7.63 -10.97 -4.02
CA ASP A 62 -7.50 -12.42 -4.07
C ASP A 62 -7.80 -13.06 -2.70
N GLY A 63 -8.30 -12.27 -1.74
CA GLY A 63 -8.63 -12.74 -0.40
C GLY A 63 -7.41 -13.34 0.29
N CYS A 64 -7.59 -14.46 0.98
CA CYS A 64 -6.51 -15.12 1.71
C CYS A 64 -5.73 -16.14 0.85
N SER A 65 -5.73 -16.01 -0.49
CA SER A 65 -5.17 -17.03 -1.40
C SER A 65 -3.67 -17.27 -1.22
N SER A 66 -2.92 -16.25 -0.80
CA SER A 66 -1.48 -16.34 -0.54
C SER A 66 -1.16 -16.44 0.96
N SER A 67 -2.17 -16.73 1.79
CA SER A 67 -2.00 -16.84 3.25
C SER A 67 -1.48 -18.23 3.67
N PRO A 68 -0.87 -18.35 4.87
CA PRO A 68 -0.52 -19.64 5.44
C PRO A 68 -1.74 -20.56 5.61
N ASP A 69 -1.48 -21.86 5.78
CA ASP A 69 -2.52 -22.85 6.04
C ASP A 69 -3.35 -22.49 7.30
N ASN A 70 -4.65 -22.71 7.21
CA ASN A 70 -5.61 -22.49 8.29
C ASN A 70 -6.34 -23.81 8.61
N PRO A 71 -5.69 -24.71 9.36
CA PRO A 71 -6.20 -26.07 9.59
C PRO A 71 -7.50 -26.10 10.43
N PHE A 72 -7.81 -24.99 11.11
CA PHE A 72 -9.00 -24.86 11.95
C PHE A 72 -10.16 -24.15 11.24
N GLY A 73 -9.93 -23.62 10.02
CA GLY A 73 -10.99 -23.05 9.19
C GLY A 73 -11.56 -21.71 9.66
N PHE A 74 -10.82 -20.92 10.45
CA PHE A 74 -11.28 -19.58 10.87
C PHE A 74 -11.49 -18.66 9.66
N ASP A 75 -12.65 -17.99 9.57
CA ASP A 75 -13.00 -17.22 8.36
C ASP A 75 -12.36 -15.82 8.33
N PHE A 76 -11.06 -15.71 8.05
CA PHE A 76 -10.37 -14.42 8.00
C PHE A 76 -10.60 -13.62 6.71
N ILE A 77 -11.56 -14.01 5.85
CA ILE A 77 -11.71 -13.43 4.52
C ILE A 77 -11.93 -11.91 4.54
N ASN A 78 -12.71 -11.42 5.49
CA ASN A 78 -13.00 -9.99 5.62
C ASN A 78 -11.73 -9.20 5.97
N SER A 79 -10.90 -9.75 6.86
CA SER A 79 -9.60 -9.17 7.21
C SER A 79 -8.68 -9.12 5.98
N CYS A 80 -8.63 -10.19 5.18
CA CYS A 80 -7.84 -10.24 3.94
C CYS A 80 -8.33 -9.20 2.92
N TYR A 81 -9.64 -9.04 2.73
CA TYR A 81 -10.20 -8.01 1.84
C TYR A 81 -9.77 -6.59 2.21
N ARG A 82 -9.69 -6.28 3.51
CA ARG A 82 -9.25 -4.95 3.96
C ARG A 82 -7.75 -4.76 3.84
N HIS A 83 -6.98 -5.81 4.11
CA HIS A 83 -5.53 -5.82 3.94
C HIS A 83 -5.13 -5.55 2.48
N ASP A 84 -5.77 -6.27 1.54
CA ASP A 84 -5.56 -6.10 0.10
C ASP A 84 -5.92 -4.70 -0.38
N PHE A 85 -7.07 -4.19 0.07
CA PHE A 85 -7.49 -2.82 -0.23
C PHE A 85 -6.43 -1.81 0.21
N GLY A 86 -5.89 -1.96 1.42
CA GLY A 86 -4.79 -1.13 1.91
C GLY A 86 -3.54 -1.25 1.04
N TYR A 87 -3.09 -2.47 0.75
CA TYR A 87 -1.89 -2.70 -0.06
C TYR A 87 -1.99 -2.11 -1.45
N ARG A 88 -3.09 -2.38 -2.15
CA ARG A 88 -3.30 -1.95 -3.54
C ARG A 88 -3.39 -0.43 -3.65
N ASN A 89 -4.21 0.19 -2.79
CA ASN A 89 -4.41 1.64 -2.86
C ASN A 89 -3.17 2.42 -2.39
N PHE A 90 -2.46 1.98 -1.36
CA PHE A 90 -1.22 2.65 -0.95
C PHE A 90 -0.12 2.54 -2.01
N LYS A 91 -0.03 1.41 -2.73
CA LYS A 91 0.88 1.24 -3.87
C LYS A 91 0.48 2.17 -5.02
N LYS A 92 -0.81 2.18 -5.41
CA LYS A 92 -1.36 3.06 -6.45
C LYS A 92 -1.20 4.55 -6.13
N GLN A 93 -1.20 4.90 -4.84
CA GLN A 93 -1.02 6.26 -4.34
C GLN A 93 0.45 6.62 -4.06
N SER A 94 1.41 5.78 -4.46
CA SER A 94 2.86 6.00 -4.31
C SER A 94 3.30 6.28 -2.87
N ARG A 95 2.64 5.65 -1.89
CA ARG A 95 2.89 5.85 -0.45
C ARG A 95 3.01 4.54 0.33
N PHE A 96 3.30 3.43 -0.36
CA PHE A 96 3.53 2.13 0.25
C PHE A 96 4.96 2.02 0.82
N THR A 97 5.24 2.81 1.85
CA THR A 97 6.49 2.77 2.61
C THR A 97 6.48 1.64 3.64
N ASP A 98 7.64 1.25 4.18
CA ASP A 98 7.71 0.22 5.24
C ASP A 98 6.86 0.59 6.47
N ALA A 99 6.81 1.87 6.84
CA ALA A 99 5.98 2.35 7.94
C ALA A 99 4.48 2.19 7.64
N ASN A 100 4.03 2.55 6.43
CA ASN A 100 2.63 2.38 6.05
C ASN A 100 2.25 0.91 5.88
N LYS A 101 3.15 0.09 5.32
CA LYS A 101 2.98 -1.36 5.28
C LYS A 101 2.80 -1.93 6.69
N ALA A 102 3.66 -1.56 7.65
CA ALA A 102 3.56 -2.01 9.03
C ALA A 102 2.25 -1.59 9.71
N ARG A 103 1.72 -0.40 9.39
CA ARG A 103 0.40 0.05 9.85
C ARG A 103 -0.73 -0.81 9.28
N ILE A 104 -0.69 -1.11 7.99
CA ILE A 104 -1.69 -1.98 7.33
C ILE A 104 -1.63 -3.40 7.89
N ASP A 105 -0.44 -3.98 8.05
CA ASP A 105 -0.25 -5.32 8.61
C ASP A 105 -0.75 -5.38 10.07
N SER A 106 -0.49 -4.34 10.87
CA SER A 106 -1.00 -4.26 12.25
C SER A 106 -2.52 -4.19 12.30
N ASN A 107 -3.15 -3.41 11.41
CA ASN A 107 -4.60 -3.34 11.33
C ASN A 107 -5.22 -4.69 10.90
N PHE A 108 -4.57 -5.40 9.99
CA PHE A 108 -4.97 -6.76 9.60
C PHE A 108 -4.95 -7.73 10.78
N LYS A 109 -3.90 -7.68 11.62
CA LYS A 109 -3.88 -8.44 12.88
C LYS A 109 -5.05 -8.06 13.79
N THR A 110 -5.31 -6.76 13.96
CA THR A 110 -6.43 -6.28 14.79
C THR A 110 -7.78 -6.80 14.29
N ASP A 111 -8.00 -6.87 12.98
CA ASP A 111 -9.23 -7.41 12.41
C ASP A 111 -9.44 -8.88 12.70
N MET A 112 -8.41 -9.69 12.46
CA MET A 112 -8.47 -11.12 12.78
C MET A 112 -8.68 -11.34 14.28
N PHE A 113 -7.99 -10.60 15.15
CA PHE A 113 -8.17 -10.68 16.60
C PHE A 113 -9.59 -10.27 17.05
N ASN A 114 -10.18 -9.26 16.40
CA ASN A 114 -11.56 -8.87 16.69
C ASN A 114 -12.56 -9.96 16.31
N GLN A 115 -12.34 -10.66 15.20
CA GLN A 115 -13.14 -11.82 14.83
C GLN A 115 -12.96 -12.98 15.81
N CYS A 116 -11.73 -13.24 16.28
CA CYS A 116 -11.46 -14.33 17.22
C CYS A 116 -12.27 -14.25 18.52
N LYS A 117 -12.72 -13.05 18.93
CA LYS A 117 -13.59 -12.85 20.10
C LYS A 117 -14.95 -13.54 19.99
N SER A 118 -15.40 -13.89 18.78
CA SER A 118 -16.63 -14.65 18.56
C SER A 118 -16.40 -16.13 18.27
N GLU A 119 -15.15 -16.60 18.27
CA GLU A 119 -14.81 -17.99 17.97
C GLU A 119 -14.82 -18.85 19.24
N ASN A 120 -15.31 -20.09 19.13
CA ASN A 120 -15.29 -21.05 20.24
C ASN A 120 -13.87 -21.42 20.69
N PHE A 121 -12.92 -21.36 19.76
CA PHE A 121 -11.50 -21.65 19.98
C PHE A 121 -10.66 -20.38 19.86
N GLN A 122 -10.99 -19.35 20.64
CA GLN A 122 -10.38 -18.03 20.57
C GLN A 122 -8.84 -18.08 20.58
N ASP A 123 -8.22 -18.82 21.50
CA ASP A 123 -6.74 -18.91 21.57
C ASP A 123 -6.12 -19.49 20.30
N ALA A 124 -6.75 -20.52 19.71
CA ALA A 124 -6.30 -21.12 18.45
C ALA A 124 -6.50 -20.15 17.28
N CYS A 125 -7.58 -19.37 17.30
CA CYS A 125 -7.83 -18.32 16.32
C CYS A 125 -6.76 -17.23 16.40
N GLU A 126 -6.45 -16.72 17.60
CA GLU A 126 -5.45 -15.67 17.81
C GLU A 126 -4.03 -16.16 17.46
N ALA A 127 -3.73 -17.44 17.71
CA ALA A 127 -2.49 -18.07 17.27
C ALA A 127 -2.40 -18.11 15.74
N THR A 128 -3.48 -18.53 15.06
CA THR A 128 -3.54 -18.56 13.58
C THR A 128 -3.42 -17.15 13.00
N ALA A 129 -4.13 -16.17 13.57
CA ALA A 129 -4.03 -14.75 13.20
C ALA A 129 -2.61 -14.19 13.37
N THR A 130 -1.89 -14.64 14.39
CA THR A 130 -0.47 -14.26 14.59
C THR A 130 0.42 -14.83 13.50
N VAL A 131 0.20 -16.08 13.07
CA VAL A 131 0.93 -16.67 11.94
C VAL A 131 0.68 -15.89 10.64
N TYR A 132 -0.57 -15.53 10.37
CA TYR A 132 -0.95 -14.69 9.23
C TYR A 132 -0.24 -13.33 9.25
N TYR A 133 -0.22 -12.67 10.41
CA TYR A 133 0.48 -11.39 10.60
C TYR A 133 2.00 -11.48 10.37
N GLU A 134 2.66 -12.49 10.94
CA GLU A 134 4.11 -12.65 10.78
C GLU A 134 4.49 -12.99 9.32
N ALA A 135 3.64 -13.73 8.59
CA ALA A 135 3.83 -14.02 7.17
C ALA A 135 3.85 -12.73 6.33
N VAL A 136 2.83 -11.85 6.47
CA VAL A 136 2.79 -10.59 5.71
C VAL A 136 3.93 -9.65 6.09
N LYS A 137 4.32 -9.62 7.37
CA LYS A 137 5.45 -8.82 7.88
C LYS A 137 6.78 -9.28 7.29
N ALA A 138 6.98 -10.59 7.13
CA ALA A 138 8.20 -11.15 6.56
C ALA A 138 8.34 -10.89 5.05
N PHE A 139 7.24 -10.88 4.30
CA PHE A 139 7.26 -10.72 2.83
C PHE A 139 7.95 -9.42 2.36
N GLY A 140 7.72 -8.30 3.06
CA GLY A 140 8.38 -7.02 2.74
C GLY A 140 9.88 -7.04 2.99
N LYS A 141 10.32 -7.70 4.08
CA LYS A 141 11.74 -7.81 4.44
C LYS A 141 12.51 -8.64 3.42
N LYS A 142 11.96 -9.77 2.97
CA LYS A 142 12.60 -10.64 1.96
C LYS A 142 12.86 -9.87 0.66
N ARG A 143 11.84 -9.16 0.15
CA ARG A 143 11.99 -8.35 -1.08
C ARG A 143 13.06 -7.26 -0.94
N ALA A 144 13.14 -6.58 0.20
CA ALA A 144 14.17 -5.58 0.43
C ALA A 144 15.58 -6.18 0.41
N VAL A 145 15.77 -7.35 1.05
CA VAL A 145 17.04 -8.09 1.04
C VAL A 145 17.43 -8.50 -0.37
N GLU A 146 16.52 -9.10 -1.13
CA GLU A 146 16.75 -9.51 -2.53
C GLU A 146 17.17 -8.32 -3.42
N ILE A 147 16.53 -7.16 -3.26
CA ILE A 147 16.88 -5.94 -4.00
C ILE A 147 18.29 -5.46 -3.61
N LEU A 148 18.64 -5.48 -2.33
CA LEU A 148 19.97 -5.08 -1.85
C LEU A 148 21.06 -6.04 -2.35
N GLU A 149 20.80 -7.34 -2.34
CA GLU A 149 21.70 -8.35 -2.89
C GLU A 149 21.91 -8.16 -4.39
N ALA A 150 20.83 -7.96 -5.15
CA ALA A 150 20.92 -7.67 -6.59
C ALA A 150 21.69 -6.37 -6.89
N ARG A 151 21.50 -5.32 -6.08
CA ARG A 151 22.26 -4.06 -6.21
C ARG A 151 23.74 -4.26 -5.90
N ARG A 152 24.08 -5.04 -4.86
CA ARG A 152 25.47 -5.38 -4.52
C ARG A 152 26.15 -6.21 -5.62
N ALA A 153 25.43 -7.16 -6.21
CA ALA A 153 25.94 -7.95 -7.33
C ALA A 153 26.29 -7.06 -8.54
N ARG A 154 25.36 -6.18 -8.95
CA ARG A 154 25.60 -5.22 -10.05
C ARG A 154 26.77 -4.27 -9.78
N ALA A 155 26.93 -3.79 -8.54
CA ALA A 155 28.06 -2.92 -8.20
C ALA A 155 29.42 -3.61 -8.37
N LYS A 156 29.51 -4.90 -7.99
CA LYS A 156 30.73 -5.70 -8.19
C LYS A 156 31.04 -5.95 -9.66
N GLU A 157 30.03 -6.13 -10.51
CA GLU A 157 30.21 -6.28 -11.96
C GLU A 157 30.76 -5.01 -12.59
N VAL A 158 30.25 -3.83 -12.19
CA VAL A 158 30.75 -2.52 -12.65
C VAL A 158 32.19 -2.29 -12.19
N GLU A 159 32.51 -2.62 -10.95
CA GLU A 159 33.88 -2.50 -10.43
C GLU A 159 34.86 -3.38 -11.20
N LYS A 160 34.49 -4.63 -11.49
CA LYS A 160 35.31 -5.54 -12.29
C LYS A 160 35.52 -5.01 -13.72
N GLY A 161 34.47 -4.53 -14.38
CA GLY A 161 34.56 -4.00 -15.74
C GLY A 161 35.35 -2.70 -15.88
N ASN A 162 35.58 -1.96 -14.79
CA ASN A 162 36.44 -0.78 -14.76
C ASN A 162 37.91 -1.09 -14.40
N ALA A 163 38.19 -2.33 -13.99
CA ALA A 163 39.53 -2.80 -13.65
C ALA A 163 40.22 -3.53 -14.82
N ASP A 164 39.50 -3.79 -15.90
CA ASP A 164 39.98 -4.35 -17.19
C ASP A 164 40.17 -3.23 -18.22
#